data_AF-A0A847YGE2-F1
#
_entry.id   AF-A0A847YGE2-F1
#
_cell.length_a   1.000
_cell.length_b   1.000
_cell.length_c   1.000
_cell.angle_alpha   90.00
_cell.angle_beta   90.00
_cell.angle_gamma   90.00
#
_symmetry.space_group_name_H-M   'P 1'
#
loop_
_entity.id
_entity.type
_entity.pdbx_description
1 polymer ?
#
loop_
_entity_poly.entity_id
_entity_poly.type
_entity_poly.pdbx_seq_one_letter_code
_entity_poly.pdbx_strand_id
1 'polypeptide(L)'
;MDHARDAAIGARMRTAAAAVDDNRLSQGLQTQREVIADLRELLRRFSEGGIPPKDAQVWRETASRLQDLIDRQLQWRSELESRLQSGDIPPEIRRELSARQSADAESAQAIAQELLSADAPSAAEASAGAARAMNRAAEAAREAEAENAKAAAQDAEAQLRRALADLERRLAEEALRQAAAEIRRNLEILRGLSERQTELMEETRGLASAGKADSTLHRRQRDLAGETADLRRQWADRPIAGFVLEEAEAAMHSAAQRLERRLYDETTVTFQKQAAAALEKVAEALANRATPERAASNSGQGGAEGGSGQPVDPESARQAQRMLAELKLVRELQSDLLRRTEELEAKRRIDTEGETAAELARLSERQSQLRHMLEILLEGPAPRSQSGAASPQATPPEAPALIPPSSPGSLEDLLKP
;
A
#
# COMPACT_ATOMS: atom_id res chain seq x y z
N MET A 1 -7.62 6.30 17.81
CA MET A 1 -6.41 6.93 18.40
C MET A 1 -5.33 7.17 17.35
N ASP A 2 -5.23 6.36 16.29
CA ASP A 2 -4.16 6.50 15.29
C ASP A 2 -4.24 7.81 14.48
N HIS A 3 -5.42 8.23 14.02
CA HIS A 3 -5.57 9.52 13.32
C HIS A 3 -5.09 10.76 14.08
N ALA A 4 -5.17 10.76 15.42
CA ALA A 4 -4.69 11.88 16.23
C ALA A 4 -3.16 11.96 16.28
N ARG A 5 -2.48 10.80 16.17
CA ARG A 5 -1.01 10.75 16.06
C ARG A 5 -0.54 11.08 14.65
N ASP A 6 -1.25 10.60 13.63
CA ASP A 6 -0.96 10.92 12.24
C ASP A 6 -1.07 12.43 11.98
N ALA A 7 -2.14 13.05 12.49
CA ALA A 7 -2.32 14.50 12.45
C ALA A 7 -1.23 15.27 13.23
N ALA A 8 -0.72 14.69 14.32
CA ALA A 8 0.37 15.28 15.10
C ALA A 8 1.71 15.26 14.33
N ILE A 9 2.01 14.20 13.58
CA ILE A 9 3.22 14.14 12.74
C ILE A 9 3.14 15.21 11.64
N GLY A 10 2.01 15.30 10.93
CA GLY A 10 1.79 16.34 9.92
C GLY A 10 1.89 17.76 10.49
N ALA A 11 1.31 18.02 11.67
CA ALA A 11 1.40 19.31 12.35
C ALA A 11 2.84 19.67 12.76
N ARG A 12 3.63 18.70 13.25
CA ARG A 12 5.04 18.93 13.57
C ARG A 12 5.88 19.20 12.33
N MET A 13 5.63 18.52 11.22
CA MET A 13 6.29 18.84 9.95
C MET A 13 5.96 20.26 9.46
N ARG A 14 4.72 20.75 9.64
CA ARG A 14 4.37 22.16 9.36
C ARG A 14 5.17 23.12 10.22
N THR A 15 5.27 22.85 11.52
CA THR A 15 6.04 23.67 12.46
C THR A 15 7.53 23.66 12.13
N ALA A 16 8.09 22.52 11.71
CA ALA A 16 9.47 22.41 11.28
C ALA A 16 9.75 23.24 10.02
N ALA A 17 8.90 23.12 8.98
CA ALA A 17 9.02 23.89 7.75
C ALA A 17 8.90 25.41 7.99
N ALA A 18 7.89 25.83 8.76
CA ALA A 18 7.72 27.24 9.13
C ALA A 18 8.90 27.78 9.96
N ALA A 19 9.48 26.96 10.84
CA ALA A 19 10.69 27.35 11.57
C ALA A 19 11.91 27.51 10.63
N VAL A 20 12.02 26.71 9.58
CA VAL A 20 13.07 26.86 8.55
C VAL A 20 12.83 28.12 7.72
N ASP A 21 11.59 28.39 7.29
CA ASP A 21 11.19 29.61 6.56
C ASP A 21 11.47 30.89 7.36
N ASP A 22 11.09 30.88 8.64
CA ASP A 22 11.31 32.00 9.57
C ASP A 22 12.77 32.10 10.04
N ASN A 23 13.68 31.31 9.46
CA ASN A 23 15.10 31.32 9.77
C ASN A 23 15.43 30.93 11.23
N ARG A 24 14.51 30.21 11.89
CA ARG A 24 14.61 29.65 13.25
C ARG A 24 15.13 28.20 13.19
N LEU A 25 16.32 28.04 12.60
CA LEU A 25 16.89 26.72 12.25
C LEU A 25 16.98 25.77 13.45
N SER A 26 17.48 26.21 14.61
CA SER A 26 17.60 25.35 15.79
C SER A 26 16.26 24.76 16.28
N GLN A 27 15.17 25.53 16.14
CA GLN A 27 13.82 25.05 16.45
C GLN A 27 13.34 24.03 15.40
N GLY A 28 13.59 24.30 14.11
CA GLY A 28 13.30 23.36 13.02
C GLY A 28 14.03 22.02 13.16
N LEU A 29 15.31 22.05 13.53
CA LEU A 29 16.13 20.84 13.77
C LEU A 29 15.56 19.98 14.91
N GLN A 30 15.13 20.60 16.01
CA GLN A 30 14.52 19.87 17.13
C GLN A 30 13.21 19.18 16.71
N THR A 31 12.34 19.90 16.01
CA THR A 31 11.05 19.35 15.54
C THR A 31 11.25 18.22 14.51
N GLN A 32 12.25 18.30 13.63
CA GLN A 32 12.59 17.22 12.70
C GLN A 32 13.03 15.93 13.41
N ARG A 33 13.83 16.06 14.48
CA ARG A 33 14.26 14.89 15.29
C ARG A 33 13.07 14.18 15.94
N GLU A 34 12.07 14.93 16.39
CA GLU A 34 10.82 14.38 16.94
C GLU A 34 10.01 13.65 15.86
N VAL A 35 9.88 14.21 14.64
CA VAL A 35 9.21 13.54 13.50
C VAL A 35 9.88 12.21 13.15
N ILE A 36 11.22 12.16 13.13
CA ILE A 36 11.97 10.92 12.86
C ILE A 36 11.69 9.85 13.92
N ALA A 37 11.56 10.23 15.19
CA ALA A 37 11.24 9.32 16.28
C ALA A 37 9.82 8.72 16.10
N ASP A 38 8.84 9.54 15.76
CA ASP A 38 7.46 9.11 15.54
C ASP A 38 7.33 8.17 14.33
N LEU A 39 8.05 8.43 13.24
CA LEU A 39 8.10 7.55 12.06
C LEU A 39 8.66 6.16 12.38
N ARG A 40 9.62 6.04 13.30
CA ARG A 40 10.18 4.73 13.71
C ARG A 40 9.14 3.84 14.39
N GLU A 41 8.26 4.42 15.21
CA GLU A 41 7.21 3.67 15.88
C GLU A 41 6.11 3.21 14.91
N LEU A 42 5.76 4.01 13.90
CA LEU A 42 4.84 3.59 12.83
C LEU A 42 5.42 2.43 12.01
N LEU A 43 6.71 2.50 11.66
CA LEU A 43 7.38 1.45 10.91
C LEU A 43 7.35 0.09 11.63
N ARG A 44 7.46 0.08 12.95
CA ARG A 44 7.41 -1.15 13.76
C ARG A 44 6.07 -1.88 13.64
N ARG A 45 4.98 -1.15 13.40
CA ARG A 45 3.61 -1.71 13.36
C ARG A 45 3.24 -2.31 12.00
N PHE A 46 3.76 -1.76 10.91
CA PHE A 46 3.40 -2.19 9.55
C PHE A 46 4.15 -3.43 9.05
N SER A 47 5.17 -3.91 9.77
CA SER A 47 5.98 -5.06 9.39
C SER A 47 5.33 -6.44 9.62
N GLU A 48 4.09 -6.51 10.14
CA GLU A 48 3.48 -7.76 10.63
C GLU A 48 2.49 -8.48 9.66
N GLY A 49 2.24 -7.98 8.43
CA GLY A 49 1.25 -8.57 7.50
C GLY A 49 1.79 -8.96 6.12
N GLY A 50 1.56 -10.21 5.68
CA GLY A 50 1.94 -10.79 4.37
C GLY A 50 0.73 -11.24 3.51
N ILE A 51 0.91 -11.51 2.21
CA ILE A 51 -0.15 -11.41 1.15
C ILE A 51 -0.02 -12.51 0.09
N PRO A 52 -1.01 -12.78 -0.81
CA PRO A 52 -1.02 -13.75 -1.93
C PRO A 52 -1.12 -13.22 -3.39
N PRO A 53 -0.87 -14.04 -4.44
CA PRO A 53 -0.83 -13.64 -5.85
C PRO A 53 -1.74 -14.41 -6.82
N LYS A 54 -1.85 -14.07 -8.12
CA LYS A 54 -2.80 -14.60 -9.17
C LYS A 54 -3.56 -15.94 -8.99
N ASP A 55 -2.96 -17.07 -8.59
CA ASP A 55 -3.73 -18.28 -8.19
C ASP A 55 -4.63 -18.04 -6.96
N ALA A 56 -4.34 -16.96 -6.25
CA ALA A 56 -5.11 -16.34 -5.20
C ALA A 56 -6.50 -15.94 -5.63
N GLN A 57 -6.80 -15.77 -6.92
CA GLN A 57 -8.21 -15.60 -7.27
C GLN A 57 -8.99 -16.90 -7.02
N VAL A 58 -8.50 -18.03 -7.54
CA VAL A 58 -9.09 -19.36 -7.30
C VAL A 58 -9.07 -19.69 -5.80
N TRP A 59 -7.95 -19.43 -5.11
CA TRP A 59 -7.88 -19.65 -3.67
C TRP A 59 -8.77 -18.69 -2.87
N ARG A 60 -9.01 -17.45 -3.31
CA ARG A 60 -9.96 -16.53 -2.65
C ARG A 60 -11.41 -16.94 -2.88
N GLU A 61 -11.75 -17.31 -4.11
CA GLU A 61 -13.08 -17.83 -4.44
C GLU A 61 -13.35 -19.12 -3.65
N THR A 62 -12.36 -20.00 -3.57
CA THR A 62 -12.43 -21.21 -2.75
C THR A 62 -12.50 -20.91 -1.25
N ALA A 63 -11.74 -19.94 -0.74
CA ALA A 63 -11.82 -19.51 0.67
C ALA A 63 -13.21 -18.96 1.01
N SER A 64 -13.79 -18.13 0.13
CA SER A 64 -15.16 -17.63 0.28
C SER A 64 -16.17 -18.77 0.33
N ARG A 65 -16.06 -19.75 -0.57
CA ARG A 65 -16.95 -20.92 -0.60
C ARG A 65 -16.80 -21.82 0.64
N LEU A 66 -15.57 -21.95 1.18
CA LEU A 66 -15.32 -22.62 2.46
C LEU A 66 -15.98 -21.87 3.61
N GLN A 67 -15.88 -20.54 3.65
CA GLN A 67 -16.55 -19.72 4.65
C GLN A 67 -18.07 -19.86 4.58
N ASP A 68 -18.66 -19.83 3.38
CA ASP A 68 -20.10 -20.05 3.18
C ASP A 68 -20.55 -21.44 3.68
N LEU A 69 -19.70 -22.47 3.53
CA LEU A 69 -19.98 -23.81 4.08
C LEU A 69 -19.88 -23.84 5.61
N ILE A 70 -18.91 -23.12 6.20
CA ILE A 70 -18.80 -22.99 7.66
C ILE A 70 -20.05 -22.33 8.23
N ASP A 71 -20.51 -21.23 7.62
CA ASP A 71 -21.69 -20.50 8.05
C ASP A 71 -22.96 -21.35 7.94
N ARG A 72 -23.10 -22.11 6.84
CA ARG A 72 -24.20 -23.08 6.67
C ARG A 72 -24.15 -24.22 7.70
N GLN A 73 -22.97 -24.76 8.03
CA GLN A 73 -22.82 -25.78 9.08
C GLN A 73 -23.19 -25.24 10.47
N LEU A 74 -22.80 -24.01 10.79
CA LEU A 74 -23.19 -23.36 12.05
C LEU A 74 -24.71 -23.19 12.16
N GLN A 75 -25.36 -22.72 11.09
CA GLN A 75 -26.82 -22.63 11.02
C GLN A 75 -27.48 -23.99 11.19
N TRP A 76 -27.00 -25.01 10.47
CA TRP A 76 -27.52 -26.37 10.54
C TRP A 76 -27.41 -26.94 11.95
N ARG A 77 -26.26 -26.76 12.61
CA ARG A 77 -26.05 -27.22 14.00
C ARG A 77 -26.99 -26.52 14.98
N SER A 78 -27.12 -25.20 14.85
CA SER A 78 -28.03 -24.41 15.69
C SER A 78 -29.49 -24.86 15.49
N GLU A 79 -29.89 -25.17 14.26
CA GLU A 79 -31.22 -25.70 13.98
C GLU A 79 -31.39 -27.08 14.62
N LEU A 80 -30.44 -28.01 14.42
CA LEU A 80 -30.50 -29.34 15.02
C LEU A 80 -30.60 -29.27 16.55
N GLU A 81 -29.79 -28.44 17.20
CA GLU A 81 -29.81 -28.23 18.65
C GLU A 81 -31.14 -27.66 19.14
N SER A 82 -31.69 -26.67 18.43
CA SER A 82 -33.01 -26.11 18.76
C SER A 82 -34.11 -27.16 18.66
N ARG A 83 -34.06 -28.01 17.63
CA ARG A 83 -35.02 -29.10 17.43
C ARG A 83 -34.89 -30.15 18.53
N LEU A 84 -33.66 -30.54 18.88
CA LEU A 84 -33.37 -31.46 19.98
C LEU A 84 -33.93 -30.97 21.32
N GLN A 85 -33.82 -29.68 21.60
CA GLN A 85 -34.38 -29.06 22.80
C GLN A 85 -35.92 -29.05 22.78
N SER A 86 -36.53 -28.97 21.60
CA SER A 86 -37.99 -28.97 21.44
C SER A 86 -38.64 -30.37 21.52
N GLY A 87 -37.84 -31.44 21.42
CA GLY A 87 -38.30 -32.83 21.48
C GLY A 87 -37.98 -33.62 20.21
N ASP A 88 -38.80 -34.63 19.90
CA ASP A 88 -38.58 -35.53 18.77
C ASP A 88 -38.66 -34.79 17.43
N ILE A 89 -37.70 -35.04 16.54
CA ILE A 89 -37.60 -34.36 15.25
C ILE A 89 -38.50 -35.10 14.25
N PRO A 90 -39.52 -34.45 13.66
CA PRO A 90 -40.40 -35.09 12.68
C PRO A 90 -39.61 -35.71 11.52
N PRO A 91 -40.05 -36.86 10.98
CA PRO A 91 -39.33 -37.57 9.92
C PRO A 91 -39.14 -36.76 8.64
N GLU A 92 -40.05 -35.85 8.31
CA GLU A 92 -39.93 -34.93 7.17
C GLU A 92 -38.74 -33.97 7.36
N ILE A 93 -38.61 -33.41 8.56
CA ILE A 93 -37.52 -32.48 8.90
C ILE A 93 -36.19 -33.23 8.94
N ARG A 94 -36.15 -34.48 9.43
CA ARG A 94 -34.95 -35.32 9.37
C ARG A 94 -34.48 -35.55 7.92
N ARG A 95 -35.41 -35.81 7.00
CA ARG A 95 -35.10 -35.97 5.57
C ARG A 95 -34.56 -34.68 4.96
N GLU A 96 -35.16 -33.54 5.29
CA GLU A 96 -34.70 -32.22 4.83
C GLU A 96 -33.29 -31.90 5.34
N LEU A 97 -33.06 -32.01 6.65
CA LEU A 97 -31.75 -31.77 7.27
C LEU A 97 -30.67 -32.68 6.68
N SER A 98 -31.00 -33.95 6.45
CA SER A 98 -30.09 -34.92 5.83
C SER A 98 -29.80 -34.58 4.36
N ALA A 99 -30.81 -34.19 3.58
CA ALA A 99 -30.62 -33.78 2.19
C ALA A 99 -29.74 -32.53 2.08
N ARG A 100 -29.96 -31.53 2.95
CA ARG A 100 -29.13 -30.33 3.04
C ARG A 100 -27.67 -30.66 3.37
N GLN A 101 -27.46 -31.53 4.37
CA GLN A 101 -26.12 -31.96 4.77
C GLN A 101 -25.40 -32.74 3.67
N SER A 102 -26.11 -33.57 2.90
CA SER A 102 -25.55 -34.27 1.73
C SER A 102 -25.13 -33.30 0.62
N ALA A 103 -25.92 -32.26 0.34
CA ALA A 103 -25.57 -31.24 -0.65
C ALA A 103 -24.35 -30.41 -0.23
N ASP A 104 -24.22 -30.10 1.06
CA ASP A 104 -23.03 -29.45 1.60
C ASP A 104 -21.79 -30.38 1.53
N ALA A 105 -21.96 -31.70 1.72
CA ALA A 105 -20.90 -32.69 1.56
C ALA A 105 -20.37 -32.76 0.11
N GLU A 106 -21.26 -32.75 -0.88
CA GLU A 106 -20.89 -32.69 -2.30
C GLU A 106 -20.13 -31.40 -2.63
N SER A 107 -20.58 -30.27 -2.05
CA SER A 107 -19.90 -28.98 -2.20
C SER A 107 -18.49 -28.99 -1.61
N ALA A 108 -18.32 -29.55 -0.40
CA ALA A 108 -17.01 -29.70 0.25
C ALA A 108 -16.07 -30.65 -0.53
N GLN A 109 -16.62 -31.71 -1.13
CA GLN A 109 -15.86 -32.62 -1.99
C GLN A 109 -15.41 -31.95 -3.30
N ALA A 110 -16.27 -31.14 -3.92
CA ALA A 110 -15.91 -30.36 -5.10
C ALA A 110 -14.79 -29.35 -4.79
N ILE A 111 -14.88 -28.65 -3.64
CA ILE A 111 -13.82 -27.77 -3.14
C ILE A 111 -12.52 -28.56 -2.91
N ALA A 112 -12.59 -29.77 -2.36
CA ALA A 112 -11.40 -30.60 -2.14
C ALA A 112 -10.68 -30.95 -3.45
N GLN A 113 -11.43 -31.27 -4.52
CA GLN A 113 -10.86 -31.55 -5.84
C GLN A 113 -10.22 -30.30 -6.46
N GLU A 114 -10.88 -29.15 -6.33
CA GLU A 114 -10.35 -27.86 -6.79
C GLU A 114 -9.07 -27.48 -6.05
N LEU A 115 -9.04 -27.61 -4.72
CA LEU A 115 -7.85 -27.38 -3.91
C LEU A 115 -6.70 -28.33 -4.27
N LEU A 116 -6.99 -29.58 -4.62
CA LEU A 116 -5.97 -30.52 -5.08
C LEU A 116 -5.40 -30.09 -6.44
N SER A 117 -6.25 -29.64 -7.36
CA SER A 117 -5.82 -29.12 -8.67
C SER A 117 -5.03 -27.82 -8.56
N ALA A 118 -5.27 -27.05 -7.50
CA ALA A 118 -4.58 -25.80 -7.19
C ALA A 118 -3.39 -26.00 -6.22
N ASP A 119 -2.83 -27.21 -6.16
CA ASP A 119 -1.66 -27.59 -5.36
C ASP A 119 -1.75 -27.27 -3.86
N ALA A 120 -2.95 -27.34 -3.28
CA ALA A 120 -3.22 -27.13 -1.85
C ALA A 120 -3.65 -28.44 -1.13
N PRO A 121 -2.80 -29.48 -1.10
CA PRO A 121 -3.19 -30.83 -0.65
C PRO A 121 -3.65 -30.90 0.81
N SER A 122 -3.07 -30.11 1.72
CA SER A 122 -3.50 -30.07 3.13
C SER A 122 -4.94 -29.55 3.28
N ALA A 123 -5.25 -28.44 2.60
CA ALA A 123 -6.59 -27.87 2.60
C ALA A 123 -7.58 -28.80 1.87
N ALA A 124 -7.14 -29.45 0.79
CA ALA A 124 -7.94 -30.46 0.07
C ALA A 124 -8.28 -31.67 0.97
N GLU A 125 -7.30 -32.20 1.70
CA GLU A 125 -7.50 -33.31 2.63
C GLU A 125 -8.49 -32.94 3.74
N ALA A 126 -8.35 -31.75 4.32
CA ALA A 126 -9.27 -31.24 5.33
C ALA A 126 -10.69 -31.05 4.76
N SER A 127 -10.85 -30.49 3.56
CA SER A 127 -12.16 -30.35 2.91
C SER A 127 -12.80 -31.70 2.58
N ALA A 128 -12.02 -32.69 2.13
CA ALA A 128 -12.51 -34.06 1.94
C ALA A 128 -12.87 -34.74 3.28
N GLY A 129 -12.14 -34.43 4.35
CA GLY A 129 -12.48 -34.82 5.72
C GLY A 129 -13.83 -34.26 6.16
N ALA A 130 -14.07 -32.97 5.90
CA ALA A 130 -15.35 -32.31 6.16
C ALA A 130 -16.49 -32.98 5.39
N ALA A 131 -16.32 -33.25 4.09
CA ALA A 131 -17.33 -33.94 3.28
C ALA A 131 -17.71 -35.32 3.86
N ARG A 132 -16.72 -36.11 4.31
CA ARG A 132 -16.98 -37.40 4.98
C ARG A 132 -17.74 -37.23 6.29
N ALA A 133 -17.37 -36.24 7.11
CA ALA A 133 -18.06 -35.94 8.37
C ALA A 133 -19.50 -35.46 8.14
N MET A 134 -19.74 -34.65 7.11
CA MET A 134 -21.08 -34.22 6.69
C MET A 134 -21.95 -35.40 6.26
N ASN A 135 -21.43 -36.34 5.47
CA ASN A 135 -22.16 -37.55 5.09
C ASN A 135 -22.54 -38.40 6.32
N ARG A 136 -21.64 -38.54 7.30
CA ARG A 136 -21.96 -39.22 8.59
C ARG A 136 -23.05 -38.48 9.36
N ALA A 137 -23.01 -37.15 9.40
CA ALA A 137 -24.05 -36.35 10.05
C ALA A 137 -25.41 -36.50 9.35
N ALA A 138 -25.41 -36.58 8.00
CA ALA A 138 -26.61 -36.79 7.20
C ALA A 138 -27.23 -38.18 7.44
N GLU A 139 -26.41 -39.22 7.60
CA GLU A 139 -26.82 -40.59 7.88
C GLU A 139 -27.39 -40.71 9.31
N ALA A 140 -26.66 -40.24 10.32
CA ALA A 140 -27.11 -40.22 11.72
C ALA A 140 -28.44 -39.44 11.89
N ALA A 141 -28.61 -38.32 11.16
CA ALA A 141 -29.86 -37.57 11.15
C ALA A 141 -31.04 -38.38 10.56
N ARG A 142 -30.80 -39.25 9.57
CA ARG A 142 -31.85 -40.15 9.02
C ARG A 142 -32.23 -41.24 10.02
N GLU A 143 -31.25 -41.76 10.76
CA GLU A 143 -31.42 -42.84 11.75
C GLU A 143 -31.95 -42.35 13.10
N ALA A 144 -32.27 -41.05 13.21
CA ALA A 144 -32.72 -40.40 14.44
C ALA A 144 -31.67 -40.42 15.58
N GLU A 145 -30.39 -40.54 15.23
CA GLU A 145 -29.26 -40.49 16.16
C GLU A 145 -28.74 -39.06 16.29
N ALA A 146 -29.53 -38.20 16.92
CA ALA A 146 -29.27 -36.76 16.87
C ALA A 146 -27.95 -36.32 17.55
N GLU A 147 -27.51 -36.99 18.62
CA GLU A 147 -26.21 -36.72 19.24
C GLU A 147 -25.04 -37.09 18.32
N ASN A 148 -25.15 -38.21 17.59
CA ASN A 148 -24.15 -38.61 16.60
C ASN A 148 -24.12 -37.64 15.41
N ALA A 149 -25.30 -37.19 14.96
CA ALA A 149 -25.43 -36.19 13.91
C ALA A 149 -24.77 -34.86 14.31
N LYS A 150 -24.98 -34.42 15.56
CA LYS A 150 -24.35 -33.23 16.13
C LYS A 150 -22.83 -33.35 16.22
N ALA A 151 -22.32 -34.47 16.74
CA ALA A 151 -20.88 -34.70 16.85
C ALA A 151 -20.19 -34.73 15.46
N ALA A 152 -20.81 -35.38 14.48
CA ALA A 152 -20.30 -35.43 13.11
C ALA A 152 -20.33 -34.05 12.43
N ALA A 153 -21.34 -33.21 12.69
CA ALA A 153 -21.38 -31.84 12.19
C ALA A 153 -20.30 -30.94 12.85
N GLN A 154 -20.01 -31.13 14.14
CA GLN A 154 -18.91 -30.44 14.82
C GLN A 154 -17.54 -30.82 14.22
N ASP A 155 -17.32 -32.10 13.92
CA ASP A 155 -16.13 -32.56 13.20
C ASP A 155 -16.05 -31.92 11.80
N ALA A 156 -17.15 -31.90 11.05
CA ALA A 156 -17.19 -31.24 9.74
C ALA A 156 -16.80 -29.76 9.80
N GLU A 157 -17.36 -28.99 10.74
CA GLU A 157 -17.01 -27.58 10.95
C GLU A 157 -15.52 -27.40 11.28
N ALA A 158 -14.97 -28.23 12.17
CA ALA A 158 -13.56 -28.18 12.55
C ALA A 158 -12.65 -28.45 11.33
N GLN A 159 -13.00 -29.41 10.49
CA GLN A 159 -12.27 -29.73 9.26
C GLN A 159 -12.36 -28.59 8.23
N LEU A 160 -13.53 -27.98 8.02
CA LEU A 160 -13.68 -26.82 7.13
C LEU A 160 -12.83 -25.63 7.60
N ARG A 161 -12.86 -25.32 8.91
CA ARG A 161 -12.04 -24.23 9.48
C ARG A 161 -10.55 -24.49 9.31
N ARG A 162 -10.11 -25.74 9.48
CA ARG A 162 -8.73 -26.13 9.21
C ARG A 162 -8.36 -25.94 7.74
N ALA A 163 -9.25 -26.34 6.82
CA ALA A 163 -9.05 -26.14 5.38
C ALA A 163 -8.91 -24.65 5.04
N LEU A 164 -9.78 -23.80 5.60
CA LEU A 164 -9.74 -22.35 5.41
C LEU A 164 -8.44 -21.74 5.94
N ALA A 165 -8.05 -22.06 7.17
CA ALA A 165 -6.80 -21.54 7.76
C ALA A 165 -5.55 -21.97 6.99
N ASP A 166 -5.49 -23.22 6.51
CA ASP A 166 -4.38 -23.70 5.67
C ASP A 166 -4.33 -22.96 4.32
N LEU A 167 -5.49 -22.68 3.72
CA LEU A 167 -5.59 -21.93 2.46
C LEU A 167 -5.19 -20.46 2.65
N GLU A 168 -5.65 -19.80 3.70
CA GLU A 168 -5.28 -18.43 4.07
C GLU A 168 -3.78 -18.29 4.33
N ARG A 169 -3.16 -19.26 5.01
CA ARG A 169 -1.70 -19.28 5.20
C ARG A 169 -0.96 -19.37 3.86
N ARG A 170 -1.37 -20.29 2.97
CA ARG A 170 -0.75 -20.43 1.64
C ARG A 170 -0.91 -19.19 0.79
N LEU A 171 -2.11 -18.61 0.84
CA LEU A 171 -2.40 -17.31 0.29
C LEU A 171 -1.33 -16.33 0.83
N ALA A 172 -1.22 -16.10 2.13
CA ALA A 172 -0.27 -15.15 2.71
C ALA A 172 1.22 -15.42 2.36
N GLU A 173 1.63 -16.67 2.21
CA GLU A 173 3.00 -17.03 1.79
C GLU A 173 3.29 -16.60 0.34
N GLU A 174 2.32 -16.76 -0.56
CA GLU A 174 2.59 -16.76 -2.00
C GLU A 174 2.78 -15.34 -2.57
N ALA A 175 2.17 -14.29 -2.03
CA ALA A 175 2.59 -12.90 -2.32
C ALA A 175 3.47 -12.24 -1.28
N LEU A 176 3.84 -12.90 -0.19
CA LEU A 176 5.15 -12.61 0.37
C LEU A 176 6.22 -12.96 -0.67
N ARG A 177 6.13 -14.13 -1.33
CA ARG A 177 7.05 -14.50 -2.42
C ARG A 177 6.96 -13.54 -3.60
N GLN A 178 5.76 -13.19 -4.07
CA GLN A 178 5.64 -12.26 -5.19
C GLN A 178 6.05 -10.84 -4.86
N ALA A 179 5.65 -10.29 -3.70
CA ALA A 179 6.14 -8.99 -3.27
C ALA A 179 7.68 -8.99 -3.21
N ALA A 180 8.30 -10.06 -2.68
CA ALA A 180 9.75 -10.20 -2.67
C ALA A 180 10.35 -10.30 -4.09
N ALA A 181 9.69 -10.97 -5.04
CA ALA A 181 10.13 -11.02 -6.43
C ALA A 181 10.05 -9.65 -7.12
N GLU A 182 8.94 -8.91 -6.94
CA GLU A 182 8.78 -7.55 -7.44
C GLU A 182 9.82 -6.60 -6.85
N ILE A 183 10.06 -6.67 -5.54
CA ILE A 183 11.10 -5.88 -4.87
C ILE A 183 12.47 -6.19 -5.47
N ARG A 184 12.83 -7.47 -5.63
CA ARG A 184 14.11 -7.87 -6.23
C ARG A 184 14.29 -7.33 -7.65
N ARG A 185 13.25 -7.45 -8.49
CA ARG A 185 13.28 -6.89 -9.85
C ARG A 185 13.47 -5.37 -9.83
N ASN A 186 12.75 -4.68 -8.97
CA ASN A 186 12.88 -3.22 -8.81
C ASN A 186 14.26 -2.81 -8.31
N LEU A 187 14.84 -3.57 -7.38
CA LEU A 187 16.20 -3.36 -6.88
C LEU A 187 17.25 -3.55 -7.96
N GLU A 188 17.10 -4.56 -8.82
CA GLU A 188 18.00 -4.81 -9.93
C GLU A 188 17.98 -3.64 -10.92
N ILE A 189 16.80 -3.12 -11.26
CA ILE A 189 16.66 -1.94 -12.13
C ILE A 189 17.34 -0.72 -11.51
N LEU A 190 17.08 -0.42 -10.24
CA LEU A 190 17.67 0.73 -9.55
C LEU A 190 19.19 0.63 -9.41
N ARG A 191 19.70 -0.56 -9.07
CA ARG A 191 21.15 -0.80 -8.99
C ARG A 191 21.80 -0.65 -10.36
N GLY A 192 21.22 -1.21 -11.41
CA GLY A 192 21.72 -1.05 -12.78
C GLY A 192 21.69 0.40 -13.28
N LEU A 193 20.71 1.21 -12.85
CA LEU A 193 20.70 2.66 -13.11
C LEU A 193 21.80 3.38 -12.31
N SER A 194 21.96 3.05 -11.03
CA SER A 194 22.96 3.67 -10.15
C SER A 194 24.40 3.36 -10.58
N GLU A 195 24.67 2.11 -10.96
CA GLU A 195 25.96 1.65 -11.48
C GLU A 195 26.33 2.41 -12.75
N ARG A 196 25.44 2.44 -13.75
CA ARG A 196 25.65 3.21 -14.99
C ARG A 196 25.82 4.71 -14.74
N GLN A 197 25.10 5.28 -13.78
CA GLN A 197 25.25 6.68 -13.38
C GLN A 197 26.63 6.95 -12.74
N THR A 198 27.13 6.00 -11.96
CA THR A 198 28.46 6.06 -11.32
C THR A 198 29.57 5.92 -12.35
N GLU A 199 29.45 4.99 -13.29
CA GLU A 199 30.38 4.85 -14.42
C GLU A 199 30.48 6.15 -15.23
N LEU A 200 29.33 6.74 -15.59
CA LEU A 200 29.27 7.99 -16.34
C LEU A 200 29.92 9.15 -15.55
N MET A 201 29.77 9.17 -14.23
CA MET A 201 30.44 10.13 -13.35
C MET A 201 31.96 9.97 -13.35
N GLU A 202 32.48 8.73 -13.24
CA GLU A 202 33.93 8.48 -13.28
C GLU A 202 34.53 8.82 -14.66
N GLU A 203 33.82 8.49 -15.75
CA GLU A 203 34.22 8.91 -17.10
C GLU A 203 34.27 10.44 -17.23
N THR A 204 33.29 11.14 -16.66
CA THR A 204 33.25 12.62 -16.64
C THR A 204 34.47 13.19 -15.93
N ARG A 205 34.86 12.65 -14.76
CA ARG A 205 36.09 13.04 -14.04
C ARG A 205 37.36 12.73 -14.83
N GLY A 206 37.42 11.58 -15.49
CA GLY A 206 38.54 11.18 -16.33
C GLY A 206 38.76 12.15 -17.50
N LEU A 207 37.68 12.58 -18.15
CA LEU A 207 37.75 13.57 -19.23
C LEU A 207 38.12 14.97 -18.73
N ALA A 208 37.55 15.38 -17.59
CA ALA A 208 37.87 16.66 -16.95
C ALA A 208 39.36 16.77 -16.64
N SER A 209 39.94 15.74 -15.99
CA SER A 209 41.36 15.71 -15.66
C SER A 209 42.27 15.63 -16.89
N ALA A 210 41.83 14.96 -17.96
CA ALA A 210 42.58 14.86 -19.21
C ALA A 210 42.41 16.10 -20.13
N GLY A 211 41.52 17.03 -19.81
CA GLY A 211 41.17 18.16 -20.67
C GLY A 211 40.57 17.73 -22.02
N LYS A 212 39.94 16.55 -22.07
CA LYS A 212 39.34 15.98 -23.29
C LYS A 212 37.83 16.20 -23.27
N ALA A 213 37.24 16.38 -24.45
CA ALA A 213 35.79 16.44 -24.60
C ALA A 213 35.28 15.15 -25.24
N ASP A 214 34.22 14.58 -24.68
CA ASP A 214 33.44 13.52 -25.30
C ASP A 214 32.02 14.03 -25.56
N SER A 215 31.64 13.99 -26.84
CA SER A 215 30.32 14.42 -27.30
C SER A 215 29.21 13.40 -27.02
N THR A 216 29.53 12.17 -26.57
CA THR A 216 28.53 11.12 -26.35
C THR A 216 27.96 11.12 -24.92
N LEU A 217 28.67 11.68 -23.94
CA LEU A 217 28.26 11.66 -22.53
C LEU A 217 26.91 12.31 -22.26
N HIS A 218 26.61 13.46 -22.89
CA HIS A 218 25.33 14.13 -22.69
C HIS A 218 24.14 13.29 -23.20
N ARG A 219 24.33 12.47 -24.25
CA ARG A 219 23.28 11.57 -24.75
C ARG A 219 23.04 10.44 -23.77
N ARG A 220 24.10 9.75 -23.34
CA ARG A 220 24.01 8.70 -22.30
C ARG A 220 23.34 9.22 -21.02
N GLN A 221 23.66 10.44 -20.61
CA GLN A 221 23.05 11.07 -19.44
C GLN A 221 21.55 11.38 -19.64
N ARG A 222 21.14 11.79 -20.85
CA ARG A 222 19.71 11.96 -21.21
C ARG A 222 18.98 10.62 -21.23
N ASP A 223 19.61 9.57 -21.76
CA ASP A 223 19.02 8.24 -21.82
C ASP A 223 18.77 7.71 -20.39
N LEU A 224 19.74 7.83 -19.48
CA LEU A 224 19.54 7.51 -18.05
C LEU A 224 18.42 8.32 -17.40
N ALA A 225 18.30 9.62 -17.74
CA ALA A 225 17.22 10.45 -17.24
C ALA A 225 15.85 9.97 -17.77
N GLY A 226 15.79 9.57 -19.04
CA GLY A 226 14.59 8.99 -19.67
C GLY A 226 14.18 7.67 -19.02
N GLU A 227 15.12 6.75 -18.80
CA GLU A 227 14.87 5.49 -18.09
C GLU A 227 14.40 5.72 -16.64
N THR A 228 14.99 6.70 -15.95
CA THR A 228 14.56 7.09 -14.60
C THR A 228 13.14 7.67 -14.60
N ALA A 229 12.79 8.48 -15.60
CA ALA A 229 11.45 9.03 -15.77
C ALA A 229 10.41 7.92 -16.07
N ASP A 230 10.79 6.92 -16.87
CA ASP A 230 9.95 5.74 -17.12
C ASP A 230 9.69 4.95 -15.85
N LEU A 231 10.72 4.72 -15.03
CA LEU A 231 10.59 4.05 -13.74
C LEU A 231 9.67 4.85 -12.79
N ARG A 232 9.82 6.17 -12.75
CA ARG A 232 8.94 7.06 -11.98
C ARG A 232 7.49 6.95 -12.42
N ARG A 233 7.21 6.92 -13.74
CA ARG A 233 5.86 6.72 -14.27
C ARG A 233 5.27 5.37 -13.89
N GLN A 234 6.08 4.31 -13.94
CA GLN A 234 5.66 2.97 -13.50
C GLN A 234 5.29 2.94 -12.02
N TRP A 235 5.87 3.84 -11.21
CA TRP A 235 5.66 3.94 -9.77
C TRP A 235 4.79 5.14 -9.39
N ALA A 236 3.87 5.54 -10.26
CA ALA A 236 2.93 6.62 -9.97
C ALA A 236 2.05 6.36 -8.73
N ASP A 237 1.90 5.10 -8.31
CA ASP A 237 1.21 4.69 -7.08
C ASP A 237 2.08 4.81 -5.80
N ARG A 238 3.33 5.25 -5.94
CA ARG A 238 4.32 5.38 -4.86
C ARG A 238 4.84 6.81 -4.80
N PRO A 239 4.10 7.73 -4.18
CA PRO A 239 4.39 9.15 -4.28
C PRO A 239 5.81 9.48 -3.78
N ILE A 240 6.25 8.98 -2.62
CA ILE A 240 7.57 9.28 -2.04
C ILE A 240 8.68 8.74 -2.92
N ALA A 241 8.59 7.48 -3.36
CA ALA A 241 9.58 6.95 -4.30
C ALA A 241 9.60 7.74 -5.62
N GLY A 242 8.43 8.10 -6.14
CA GLY A 242 8.28 8.93 -7.33
C GLY A 242 8.96 10.30 -7.20
N PHE A 243 8.82 10.96 -6.04
CA PHE A 243 9.49 12.22 -5.74
C PHE A 243 11.02 12.10 -5.73
N VAL A 244 11.58 11.04 -5.13
CA VAL A 244 13.04 10.85 -5.15
C VAL A 244 13.55 10.54 -6.55
N LEU A 245 12.79 9.77 -7.35
CA LEU A 245 13.12 9.52 -8.74
C LEU A 245 13.04 10.79 -9.60
N GLU A 246 12.11 11.70 -9.29
CA GLU A 246 12.03 13.02 -9.93
C GLU A 246 13.26 13.89 -9.60
N GLU A 247 13.74 13.87 -8.36
CA GLU A 247 14.99 14.55 -8.00
C GLU A 247 16.19 13.98 -8.76
N ALA A 248 16.26 12.64 -8.89
CA ALA A 248 17.30 11.98 -9.68
C ALA A 248 17.22 12.40 -11.16
N GLU A 249 16.02 12.34 -11.76
CA GLU A 249 15.74 12.74 -13.13
C GLU A 249 16.17 14.20 -13.39
N ALA A 250 15.81 15.14 -12.50
CA ALA A 250 16.15 16.55 -12.64
C ALA A 250 17.66 16.81 -12.53
N ALA A 251 18.35 16.10 -11.63
CA ALA A 251 19.81 16.17 -11.50
C ALA A 251 20.51 15.63 -12.76
N MET A 252 20.03 14.50 -13.31
CA MET A 252 20.54 13.95 -14.57
C MET A 252 20.33 14.91 -15.74
N HIS A 253 19.16 15.56 -15.85
CA HIS A 253 18.91 16.58 -16.88
C HIS A 253 19.88 17.76 -16.76
N SER A 254 20.13 18.23 -15.54
CA SER A 254 21.07 19.33 -15.27
C SER A 254 22.50 18.94 -15.67
N ALA A 255 22.93 17.73 -15.33
CA ALA A 255 24.22 17.18 -15.77
C ALA A 255 24.29 17.08 -17.31
N ALA A 256 23.26 16.55 -17.96
CA ALA A 256 23.22 16.40 -19.42
C ALA A 256 23.33 17.74 -20.15
N GLN A 257 22.63 18.78 -19.69
CA GLN A 257 22.71 20.13 -20.28
C GLN A 257 24.12 20.73 -20.15
N ARG A 258 24.82 20.47 -19.04
CA ARG A 258 26.20 20.91 -18.84
C ARG A 258 27.18 20.14 -19.72
N LEU A 259 27.03 18.82 -19.79
CA LEU A 259 27.84 17.97 -20.67
C LEU A 259 27.66 18.34 -22.15
N GLU A 260 26.45 18.72 -22.57
CA GLU A 260 26.16 19.21 -23.93
C GLU A 260 26.93 20.51 -24.23
N ARG A 261 27.08 21.37 -23.23
CA ARG A 261 27.92 22.59 -23.28
C ARG A 261 29.40 22.32 -23.05
N ARG A 262 29.81 21.04 -22.98
CA ARG A 262 31.20 20.60 -22.73
C ARG A 262 31.77 21.08 -21.38
N LEU A 263 30.91 21.24 -20.38
CA LEU A 263 31.30 21.58 -19.01
C LEU A 263 31.45 20.29 -18.20
N TYR A 264 32.69 19.85 -17.96
CA TYR A 264 33.03 18.62 -17.22
C TYR A 264 33.53 18.90 -15.80
N ASP A 265 33.23 20.07 -15.25
CA ASP A 265 33.71 20.52 -13.94
C ASP A 265 33.02 19.80 -12.76
N GLU A 266 33.49 20.12 -11.54
CA GLU A 266 32.95 19.59 -10.29
C GLU A 266 31.45 19.82 -10.12
N THR A 267 30.90 20.89 -10.71
CA THR A 267 29.46 21.14 -10.69
C THR A 267 28.69 20.07 -11.46
N THR A 268 29.17 19.67 -12.64
CA THR A 268 28.57 18.58 -13.42
C THR A 268 28.64 17.25 -12.66
N VAL A 269 29.81 16.93 -12.08
CA VAL A 269 30.02 15.74 -11.24
C VAL A 269 29.10 15.75 -10.02
N THR A 270 28.86 16.92 -9.42
CA THR A 270 27.96 17.06 -8.28
C THR A 270 26.52 16.68 -8.64
N PHE A 271 26.00 17.12 -9.80
CA PHE A 271 24.67 16.69 -10.25
C PHE A 271 24.59 15.19 -10.49
N GLN A 272 25.63 14.59 -11.08
CA GLN A 272 25.70 13.14 -11.30
C GLN A 272 25.71 12.37 -9.98
N LYS A 273 26.48 12.84 -8.99
CA LYS A 273 26.52 12.28 -7.63
C LYS A 273 25.18 12.39 -6.93
N GLN A 274 24.48 13.52 -7.08
CA GLN A 274 23.12 13.70 -6.53
C GLN A 274 22.14 12.69 -7.12
N ALA A 275 22.18 12.47 -8.44
CA ALA A 275 21.35 11.48 -9.10
C ALA A 275 21.64 10.05 -8.61
N ALA A 276 22.92 9.66 -8.54
CA ALA A 276 23.32 8.34 -8.03
C ALA A 276 22.85 8.11 -6.58
N ALA A 277 23.08 9.10 -5.70
CA ALA A 277 22.66 9.01 -4.29
C ALA A 277 21.13 8.94 -4.14
N ALA A 278 20.36 9.61 -5.01
CA ALA A 278 18.91 9.51 -5.01
C ALA A 278 18.43 8.11 -5.41
N LEU A 279 19.00 7.53 -6.47
CA LEU A 279 18.70 6.14 -6.88
C LEU A 279 19.05 5.12 -5.79
N GLU A 280 20.20 5.30 -5.14
CA GLU A 280 20.66 4.43 -4.05
C GLU A 280 19.72 4.48 -2.84
N LYS A 281 19.26 5.66 -2.42
CA LYS A 281 18.27 5.79 -1.33
C LYS A 281 16.98 5.01 -1.62
N VAL A 282 16.46 5.11 -2.85
CA VAL A 282 15.26 4.34 -3.24
C VAL A 282 15.56 2.84 -3.21
N ALA A 283 16.75 2.43 -3.65
CA ALA A 283 17.16 1.03 -3.61
C ALA A 283 17.31 0.52 -2.17
N GLU A 284 17.93 1.28 -1.27
CA GLU A 284 18.09 0.92 0.15
C GLU A 284 16.73 0.78 0.86
N ALA A 285 15.82 1.74 0.62
CA ALA A 285 14.46 1.68 1.17
C ALA A 285 13.71 0.41 0.74
N LEU A 286 13.92 -0.08 -0.48
CA LEU A 286 13.35 -1.33 -0.98
C LEU A 286 14.11 -2.57 -0.51
N ALA A 287 15.44 -2.52 -0.39
CA ALA A 287 16.27 -3.66 0.02
C ALA A 287 15.95 -4.09 1.46
N ASN A 288 15.72 -3.11 2.34
CA ASN A 288 15.30 -3.31 3.72
C ASN A 288 13.89 -3.92 3.87
N ARG A 289 13.19 -4.23 2.77
CA ARG A 289 11.94 -4.99 2.73
C ARG A 289 12.14 -6.43 2.26
N ALA A 290 13.19 -6.71 1.49
CA ALA A 290 13.48 -8.06 0.98
C ALA A 290 13.99 -9.01 2.07
N THR A 291 14.62 -8.47 3.11
CA THR A 291 14.98 -9.18 4.33
C THR A 291 13.86 -8.95 5.36
N PRO A 292 12.97 -9.92 5.62
CA PRO A 292 12.21 -9.94 6.85
C PRO A 292 13.23 -10.11 7.98
N GLU A 293 13.75 -8.99 8.49
CA GLU A 293 14.65 -9.02 9.63
C GLU A 293 13.94 -9.75 10.76
N ARG A 294 14.67 -10.70 11.35
CA ARG A 294 14.34 -11.46 12.56
C ARG A 294 14.23 -10.55 13.79
N ALA A 295 13.47 -9.46 13.71
CA ALA A 295 13.25 -8.52 14.80
C ALA A 295 12.39 -9.12 15.94
N ALA A 296 11.92 -10.37 15.79
CA ALA A 296 11.09 -11.06 16.78
C ALA A 296 11.86 -11.91 17.81
N SER A 297 13.18 -12.06 17.75
CA SER A 297 13.88 -12.96 18.70
C SER A 297 14.22 -12.36 20.06
N ASN A 298 13.68 -11.20 20.45
CA ASN A 298 14.01 -10.60 21.76
C ASN A 298 12.88 -9.81 22.47
N SER A 299 11.61 -9.96 22.08
CA SER A 299 10.49 -9.37 22.85
C SER A 299 9.66 -10.44 23.55
N GLY A 300 9.93 -10.57 24.84
CA GLY A 300 8.97 -10.82 25.92
C GLY A 300 7.79 -11.75 25.67
N GLN A 301 7.94 -12.95 26.21
CA GLN A 301 6.86 -13.84 26.62
C GLN A 301 5.87 -13.09 27.55
N GLY A 302 4.69 -12.76 27.03
CA GLY A 302 3.58 -12.17 27.78
C GLY A 302 2.28 -12.40 27.03
N GLY A 303 1.42 -13.26 27.57
CA GLY A 303 0.27 -13.82 26.87
C GLY A 303 -0.87 -12.84 26.58
N ALA A 304 -1.71 -13.22 25.63
CA ALA A 304 -3.13 -12.89 25.61
C ALA A 304 -3.87 -13.84 24.67
N GLU A 305 -4.81 -14.57 25.26
CA GLU A 305 -5.88 -15.33 24.63
C GLU A 305 -6.76 -14.46 23.73
N GLY A 306 -7.33 -15.09 22.69
CA GLY A 306 -8.72 -14.83 22.32
C GLY A 306 -9.05 -13.61 21.46
N GLY A 307 -8.11 -13.10 20.67
CA GLY A 307 -8.46 -12.18 19.58
C GLY A 307 -8.96 -12.98 18.37
N SER A 308 -10.25 -12.90 18.06
CA SER A 308 -10.81 -13.38 16.79
C SER A 308 -10.03 -12.75 15.63
N GLY A 309 -9.07 -13.50 15.09
CA GLY A 309 -8.27 -13.11 13.94
C GLY A 309 -9.18 -13.00 12.73
N GLN A 310 -9.80 -11.84 12.56
CA GLN A 310 -10.39 -11.50 11.28
C GLN A 310 -9.26 -11.59 10.25
N PRO A 311 -9.45 -12.34 9.15
CA PRO A 311 -8.45 -12.44 8.10
C PRO A 311 -8.15 -11.02 7.63
N VAL A 312 -6.90 -10.59 7.86
CA VAL A 312 -6.42 -9.29 7.40
C VAL A 312 -6.50 -9.31 5.88
N ASP A 313 -7.25 -8.37 5.31
CA ASP A 313 -7.41 -8.29 3.88
C ASP A 313 -6.01 -8.16 3.20
N PRO A 314 -5.69 -9.04 2.24
CA PRO A 314 -4.43 -9.03 1.53
C PRO A 314 -4.11 -7.72 0.79
N GLU A 315 -5.11 -6.97 0.35
CA GLU A 315 -4.87 -5.65 -0.25
C GLU A 315 -4.39 -4.64 0.79
N SER A 316 -5.01 -4.67 1.97
CA SER A 316 -4.62 -3.88 3.14
C SER A 316 -3.20 -4.18 3.62
N ALA A 317 -2.77 -5.45 3.64
CA ALA A 317 -1.38 -5.80 3.94
C ALA A 317 -0.40 -5.31 2.84
N ARG A 318 -0.84 -5.20 1.58
CA ARG A 318 -0.01 -4.75 0.42
C ARG A 318 0.28 -3.29 0.55
N GLN A 319 -0.77 -2.56 0.89
CA GLN A 319 -0.72 -1.17 1.21
C GLN A 319 0.15 -0.92 2.45
N ALA A 320 -0.03 -1.68 3.53
CA ALA A 320 0.80 -1.61 4.74
C ALA A 320 2.30 -1.74 4.45
N GLN A 321 2.71 -2.76 3.68
CA GLN A 321 4.11 -2.97 3.34
C GLN A 321 4.67 -1.90 2.39
N ARG A 322 3.87 -1.41 1.43
CA ARG A 322 4.27 -0.29 0.56
C ARG A 322 4.45 0.97 1.40
N MET A 323 3.49 1.26 2.27
CA MET A 323 3.52 2.39 3.18
C MET A 323 4.74 2.32 4.12
N LEU A 324 5.12 1.14 4.60
CA LEU A 324 6.34 0.93 5.36
C LEU A 324 7.59 1.38 4.60
N ALA A 325 7.73 0.97 3.33
CA ALA A 325 8.87 1.37 2.51
C ALA A 325 8.89 2.88 2.26
N GLU A 326 7.73 3.46 1.95
CA GLU A 326 7.57 4.90 1.75
C GLU A 326 7.90 5.69 3.04
N LEU A 327 7.46 5.23 4.21
CA LEU A 327 7.80 5.85 5.50
C LEU A 327 9.30 5.77 5.82
N LYS A 328 9.98 4.68 5.46
CA LYS A 328 11.46 4.58 5.59
C LYS A 328 12.13 5.61 4.70
N LEU A 329 11.67 5.73 3.45
CA LEU A 329 12.20 6.70 2.51
C LEU A 329 11.94 8.14 2.98
N VAL A 330 10.76 8.45 3.52
CA VAL A 330 10.47 9.74 4.15
C VAL A 330 11.46 10.03 5.28
N ARG A 331 11.71 9.05 6.16
CA ARG A 331 12.65 9.19 7.28
C ARG A 331 14.07 9.49 6.79
N GLU A 332 14.52 8.82 5.74
CA GLU A 332 15.83 9.05 5.13
C GLU A 332 15.91 10.43 4.48
N LEU A 333 14.87 10.84 3.75
CA LEU A 333 14.76 12.19 3.19
C LEU A 333 14.78 13.27 4.27
N GLN A 334 14.04 13.08 5.37
CA GLN A 334 14.06 13.98 6.52
C GLN A 334 15.44 14.05 7.17
N SER A 335 16.14 12.92 7.28
CA SER A 335 17.50 12.88 7.82
C SER A 335 18.50 13.62 6.91
N ASP A 336 18.34 13.51 5.58
CA ASP A 336 19.16 14.25 4.61
C ASP A 336 18.86 15.76 4.63
N LEU A 337 17.57 16.14 4.74
CA LEU A 337 17.16 17.53 4.89
C LEU A 337 17.72 18.13 6.18
N LEU A 338 17.64 17.40 7.30
CA LEU A 338 18.25 17.79 8.58
C LEU A 338 19.75 18.05 8.41
N ARG A 339 20.49 17.07 7.87
CA ARG A 339 21.94 17.19 7.65
C ARG A 339 22.31 18.38 6.77
N ARG A 340 21.62 18.59 5.64
CA ARG A 340 21.86 19.74 4.74
C ARG A 340 21.54 21.07 5.42
N THR A 341 20.50 21.09 6.25
CA THR A 341 20.14 22.28 7.03
C THR A 341 21.22 22.60 8.06
N GLU A 342 21.76 21.59 8.76
CA GLU A 342 22.90 21.74 9.68
C GLU A 342 24.18 22.22 8.96
N GLU A 343 24.48 21.67 7.79
CA GLU A 343 25.61 22.09 6.95
C GLU A 343 25.48 23.55 6.48
N LEU A 344 24.28 23.98 6.06
CA LEU A 344 24.01 25.38 5.70
C LEU A 344 24.09 26.31 6.90
N GLU A 345 23.60 25.91 8.07
CA GLU A 345 23.72 26.70 9.29
C GLU A 345 25.21 26.92 9.65
N ALA A 346 26.03 25.88 9.53
CA ALA A 346 27.47 25.97 9.75
C ALA A 346 28.16 26.90 8.73
N LYS A 347 27.80 26.80 7.44
CA LYS A 347 28.35 27.67 6.38
C LYS A 347 27.92 29.14 6.52
N ARG A 348 26.69 29.39 6.95
CA ARG A 348 26.16 30.74 7.21
C ARG A 348 26.97 31.52 8.24
N ARG A 349 27.64 30.81 9.17
CA ARG A 349 28.54 31.44 10.16
C ARG A 349 29.86 31.92 9.53
N ILE A 350 30.15 31.57 8.28
CA ILE A 350 31.46 31.76 7.63
C ILE A 350 31.38 32.57 6.31
N ASP A 351 30.30 32.47 5.52
CA ASP A 351 30.21 33.12 4.18
C ASP A 351 28.81 33.71 3.84
N THR A 352 28.78 34.61 2.84
CA THR A 352 27.76 35.64 2.52
C THR A 352 26.40 35.18 1.94
N GLU A 353 25.45 36.13 1.95
CA GLU A 353 24.00 36.00 2.15
C GLU A 353 23.14 35.53 0.94
N GLY A 354 23.72 35.31 -0.24
CA GLY A 354 22.96 35.05 -1.48
C GLY A 354 22.64 33.58 -1.77
N GLU A 355 23.67 32.76 -1.95
CA GLU A 355 23.51 31.33 -2.32
C GLU A 355 22.86 30.52 -1.19
N THR A 356 23.17 30.87 0.06
CA THR A 356 22.60 30.25 1.25
C THR A 356 21.09 30.47 1.34
N ALA A 357 20.60 31.65 0.97
CA ALA A 357 19.17 31.96 1.01
C ALA A 357 18.37 31.18 -0.05
N ALA A 358 18.92 31.04 -1.26
CA ALA A 358 18.30 30.25 -2.33
C ALA A 358 18.24 28.75 -1.98
N GLU A 359 19.31 28.18 -1.42
CA GLU A 359 19.31 26.78 -1.00
C GLU A 359 18.38 26.54 0.20
N LEU A 360 18.28 27.47 1.15
CA LEU A 360 17.31 27.41 2.25
C LEU A 360 15.86 27.40 1.74
N ALA A 361 15.52 28.29 0.80
CA ALA A 361 14.19 28.31 0.19
C ALA A 361 13.87 26.97 -0.50
N ARG A 362 14.86 26.39 -1.20
CA ARG A 362 14.73 25.07 -1.84
C ARG A 362 14.53 23.94 -0.83
N LEU A 363 15.25 23.97 0.30
CA LEU A 363 15.06 22.97 1.37
C LEU A 363 13.68 23.08 2.03
N SER A 364 13.17 24.30 2.22
CA SER A 364 11.83 24.50 2.78
C SER A 364 10.73 24.01 1.82
N GLU A 365 10.85 24.31 0.53
CA GLU A 365 9.92 23.80 -0.48
C GLU A 365 9.89 22.27 -0.47
N ARG A 366 11.06 21.62 -0.41
CA ARG A 366 11.18 20.15 -0.29
C ARG A 366 10.53 19.62 0.99
N GLN A 367 10.70 20.29 2.12
CA GLN A 367 10.04 19.90 3.38
C GLN A 367 8.52 20.01 3.27
N SER A 368 8.02 21.06 2.62
CA SER A 368 6.59 21.28 2.40
C SER A 368 5.98 20.24 1.47
N GLN A 369 6.67 19.88 0.38
CA GLN A 369 6.27 18.81 -0.53
C GLN A 369 6.26 17.45 0.19
N LEU A 370 7.35 17.11 0.89
CA LEU A 370 7.45 15.85 1.63
C LEU A 370 6.38 15.71 2.72
N ARG A 371 6.02 16.82 3.38
CA ARG A 371 4.89 16.87 4.32
C ARG A 371 3.57 16.53 3.61
N HIS A 372 3.26 17.22 2.51
CA HIS A 372 2.01 16.99 1.79
C HIS A 372 1.86 15.53 1.37
N MET A 373 2.96 14.92 0.93
CA MET A 373 2.98 13.52 0.55
C MET A 373 2.83 12.57 1.74
N LEU A 374 3.38 12.93 2.91
CA LEU A 374 3.14 12.19 4.15
C LEU A 374 1.67 12.29 4.58
N GLU A 375 1.05 13.46 4.47
CA GLU A 375 -0.38 13.65 4.75
C GLU A 375 -1.23 12.73 3.85
N ILE A 376 -0.97 12.70 2.54
CA ILE A 376 -1.63 11.79 1.60
C ILE A 376 -1.41 10.32 1.98
N LEU A 377 -0.19 9.97 2.39
CA LEU A 377 0.18 8.61 2.76
C LEU A 377 -0.53 8.14 4.04
N LEU A 378 -0.66 9.02 5.04
CA LEU A 378 -1.29 8.73 6.34
C LEU A 378 -2.82 8.77 6.30
N GLU A 379 -3.41 9.64 5.47
CA GLU A 379 -4.86 9.66 5.26
C GLU A 379 -5.35 8.40 4.54
N GLY A 380 -4.44 7.67 3.90
CA GLY A 380 -4.75 6.52 3.06
C GLY A 380 -5.51 6.95 1.79
N PRO A 381 -5.72 6.04 0.83
CA PRO A 381 -6.71 6.27 -0.20
C PRO A 381 -8.05 6.37 0.51
N ALA A 382 -8.56 7.60 0.66
CA ALA A 382 -9.90 7.84 1.19
C ALA A 382 -10.82 6.82 0.51
N PRO A 383 -11.59 6.01 1.27
CA PRO A 383 -12.42 4.96 0.69
C PRO A 383 -13.23 5.66 -0.37
N ARG A 384 -12.96 5.33 -1.66
CA ARG A 384 -13.65 5.91 -2.80
C ARG A 384 -15.10 5.66 -2.48
N SER A 385 -15.76 6.69 -1.95
CA SER A 385 -17.12 6.56 -1.48
C SER A 385 -17.82 6.09 -2.72
N GLN A 386 -18.37 4.89 -2.68
CA GLN A 386 -19.21 4.37 -3.74
C GLN A 386 -20.42 5.28 -3.79
N SER A 387 -20.25 6.47 -4.37
CA SER A 387 -21.27 7.42 -4.78
C SER A 387 -21.89 6.85 -6.05
N GLY A 388 -22.37 5.62 -5.92
CA GLY A 388 -23.27 4.91 -6.81
C GLY A 388 -24.59 4.62 -6.10
N ALA A 389 -24.82 5.18 -4.90
CA ALA A 389 -26.15 5.27 -4.33
C ALA A 389 -26.92 6.34 -5.13
N ALA A 390 -27.66 5.83 -6.11
CA ALA A 390 -28.79 6.44 -6.80
C ALA A 390 -29.12 7.88 -6.35
N SER A 391 -28.79 8.85 -7.18
CA SER A 391 -29.54 10.11 -7.17
C SER A 391 -31.01 9.75 -7.38
N PRO A 392 -31.93 10.04 -6.44
CA PRO A 392 -33.35 10.00 -6.77
C PRO A 392 -33.54 11.02 -7.89
N GLN A 393 -34.08 10.59 -9.02
CA GLN A 393 -34.51 11.47 -10.09
C GLN A 393 -35.50 12.48 -9.49
N ALA A 394 -35.00 13.66 -9.13
CA ALA A 394 -35.83 14.80 -8.82
C ALA A 394 -36.50 15.22 -10.13
N THR A 395 -37.78 14.93 -10.23
CA THR A 395 -38.67 15.45 -11.26
C THR A 395 -38.58 16.98 -11.21
N PRO A 396 -38.29 17.67 -12.34
CA PRO A 396 -38.18 19.11 -12.34
C PRO A 396 -39.52 19.75 -11.97
N PRO A 397 -39.55 20.78 -11.09
CA PRO A 397 -40.77 21.51 -10.79
C PRO A 397 -41.23 22.28 -12.02
N GLU A 398 -42.53 22.14 -12.30
CA GLU A 398 -43.30 22.83 -13.32
C GLU A 398 -43.12 24.36 -13.20
N ALA A 399 -42.72 25.00 -14.30
CA ALA A 399 -42.44 26.44 -14.34
C ALA A 399 -43.74 27.26 -14.27
N PRO A 400 -43.82 28.32 -13.43
CA PRO A 400 -44.94 29.24 -13.44
C PRO A 400 -44.95 30.11 -14.71
N ALA A 401 -46.14 30.28 -15.28
CA ALA A 401 -46.39 31.02 -16.50
C ALA A 401 -45.86 32.48 -16.45
N LEU A 402 -45.03 32.82 -17.44
CA LEU A 402 -44.54 34.17 -17.72
C LEU A 402 -45.71 35.06 -18.20
N ILE A 403 -46.02 36.10 -17.42
CA ILE A 403 -46.83 37.25 -17.85
C ILE A 403 -45.95 38.14 -18.73
N PRO A 404 -46.33 38.46 -19.98
CA PRO A 404 -45.53 39.35 -20.82
C PRO A 404 -45.62 40.81 -20.34
N PRO A 405 -44.50 41.55 -20.33
CA PRO A 405 -44.50 42.98 -19.99
C PRO A 405 -45.11 43.81 -21.13
N SER A 406 -45.96 44.75 -20.74
CA SER A 406 -46.57 45.78 -21.58
C SER A 406 -45.52 46.60 -22.34
N SER A 407 -45.70 46.74 -23.65
CA SER A 407 -44.83 47.50 -24.54
C SER A 407 -44.72 48.98 -24.13
N PRO A 408 -43.51 49.57 -24.12
CA PRO A 408 -43.35 51.01 -24.01
C PRO A 408 -43.66 51.70 -25.34
N GLY A 409 -44.23 52.90 -25.25
CA GLY A 409 -44.82 53.68 -26.33
C GLY A 409 -43.89 53.97 -27.51
N SER A 410 -44.51 54.01 -28.69
CA SER A 410 -43.91 54.35 -29.97
C SER A 410 -43.37 55.78 -30.01
N LEU A 411 -42.20 55.93 -30.64
CA LEU A 411 -41.47 57.18 -30.92
C LEU A 411 -42.23 58.25 -31.73
N GLU A 412 -43.48 58.00 -32.13
CA GLU A 412 -44.33 58.97 -32.85
C GLU A 412 -44.94 60.04 -31.92
N ASP A 413 -44.95 59.83 -30.61
CA ASP A 413 -45.46 60.83 -29.64
C ASP A 413 -44.45 61.94 -29.28
N LEU A 414 -43.22 61.88 -29.79
CA LEU A 414 -42.16 62.86 -29.47
C LEU A 414 -41.93 63.96 -30.52
N LEU A 415 -42.69 64.00 -31.62
CA LEU A 415 -42.51 65.00 -32.69
C LEU A 415 -43.83 65.50 -33.29
N LYS A 416 -44.70 66.08 -32.45
CA LYS A 416 -45.68 67.07 -32.93
C LYS A 416 -45.44 68.41 -32.21
N PRO A 417 -45.37 69.52 -32.96
CA PRO A 417 -45.10 70.86 -32.42
C PRO A 417 -46.22 71.42 -31.56
#